data_AF-A0A6A4RE92-F1
#
_entry.id   AF-A0A6A4RE92-F1
#
_cell.length_a   1.000
_cell.length_b   1.000
_cell.length_c   1.000
_cell.angle_alpha   90.00
_cell.angle_beta   90.00
_cell.angle_gamma   90.00
#
_symmetry.space_group_name_H-M   'P 1'
#
loop_
_entity.id
_entity.type
_entity.pdbx_description
1 polymer ?
#
loop_
_entity_poly.entity_id
_entity_poly.type
_entity_poly.pdbx_seq_one_letter_code
_entity_poly.pdbx_strand_id
1 'polypeptide(L)'
;MDARALYSSPVNRARREWRIPCGARPTAQGGRRAEPALCRALVQAMSELAPSHVYRINPDPEPPRALRLDFEMAPDGTACLSWPGGKREISRAGGHTDTQIARIIVAKSGKKLEKL
;
A
#
# COMPACT_ATOMS: atom_id res chain seq x y z
N MET A 1 -20.26 22.57 0.76
CA MET A 1 -19.49 21.64 1.60
C MET A 1 -18.08 21.61 1.06
N ASP A 2 -17.14 22.23 1.76
CA ASP A 2 -15.79 22.53 1.25
C ASP A 2 -14.83 21.37 1.57
N ALA A 3 -14.40 20.61 0.56
CA ALA A 3 -13.51 19.45 0.70
C ALA A 3 -12.11 19.80 1.27
N ARG A 4 -11.83 21.09 1.43
CA ARG A 4 -10.56 21.65 1.89
C ARG A 4 -10.43 21.67 3.43
N ALA A 5 -11.55 21.62 4.15
CA ALA A 5 -11.54 21.67 5.62
C ALA A 5 -11.13 20.34 6.29
N LEU A 6 -11.32 19.19 5.63
CA LEU A 6 -10.96 17.87 6.18
C LEU A 6 -9.45 17.63 6.24
N TYR A 7 -8.65 18.38 5.49
CA TYR A 7 -7.19 18.29 5.51
C TYR A 7 -6.52 19.21 6.54
N SER A 8 -7.28 20.09 7.20
CA SER A 8 -6.73 21.11 8.10
C SER A 8 -6.89 20.76 9.59
N SER A 9 -7.22 19.52 9.92
CA SER A 9 -7.22 19.06 11.32
C SER A 9 -5.78 18.80 11.79
N PRO A 10 -5.33 19.40 12.91
CA PRO A 10 -4.00 19.15 13.47
C PRO A 10 -3.77 17.67 13.85
N VAL A 11 -4.83 16.88 14.01
CA VAL A 11 -4.79 15.42 14.22
C VAL A 11 -4.31 14.64 12.99
N ASN A 12 -4.50 15.17 11.77
CA ASN A 12 -3.98 14.59 10.53
C ASN A 12 -2.53 15.01 10.22
N ARG A 13 -2.00 16.01 10.93
CA ARG A 13 -0.70 16.64 10.60
C ARG A 13 0.52 15.74 10.91
N ALA A 14 0.33 14.69 11.72
CA ALA A 14 1.37 13.71 12.07
C ALA A 14 1.20 12.34 11.39
N ARG A 15 0.07 12.08 10.72
CA ARG A 15 -0.17 10.79 10.06
C ARG A 15 0.48 10.82 8.68
N ARG A 16 1.43 9.93 8.43
CA ARG A 16 2.01 9.79 7.08
C ARG A 16 0.95 9.26 6.13
N GLU A 17 0.74 10.00 5.06
CA GLU A 17 -0.10 9.56 3.96
C GLU A 17 0.72 8.67 3.04
N TRP A 18 0.15 7.51 2.72
CA TRP A 18 0.73 6.53 1.82
C TRP A 18 -0.18 6.39 0.61
N ARG A 19 0.41 6.47 -0.58
CA ARG A 19 -0.30 6.21 -1.83
C ARG A 19 0.06 4.82 -2.34
N ILE A 20 -0.96 4.06 -2.69
CA ILE A 20 -0.83 2.75 -3.32
C ILE A 20 -1.24 2.90 -4.78
N PRO A 21 -0.27 2.83 -5.71
CA PRO A 21 -0.57 2.95 -7.12
C PRO A 21 -1.11 1.61 -7.65
N CYS A 22 -2.32 1.62 -8.21
CA CYS A 22 -3.06 0.42 -8.61
C CYS A 22 -3.49 0.47 -10.07
N GLY A 23 -3.63 -0.69 -10.71
CA GLY A 23 -4.11 -0.80 -12.09
C GLY A 23 -3.02 -1.10 -13.13
N ALA A 24 -3.40 -1.24 -14.39
CA ALA A 24 -2.66 -1.95 -15.45
C ALA A 24 -1.38 -1.27 -15.98
N ARG A 25 -0.90 -0.18 -15.38
CA ARG A 25 0.35 0.45 -15.83
C ARG A 25 1.53 -0.46 -15.45
N PRO A 26 2.35 -0.91 -16.41
CA PRO A 26 3.50 -1.75 -16.10
C PRO A 26 4.44 -1.00 -15.16
N THR A 27 5.00 -1.71 -14.18
CA THR A 27 6.09 -1.15 -13.38
C THR A 27 7.38 -1.14 -14.20
N ALA A 28 8.35 -0.34 -13.78
CA ALA A 28 9.63 -0.20 -14.49
C ALA A 28 10.46 -1.52 -14.51
N GLN A 29 10.06 -2.55 -13.77
CA GLN A 29 10.78 -3.82 -13.62
C GLN A 29 10.10 -5.02 -14.32
N GLY A 30 9.10 -4.80 -15.18
CA GLY A 30 8.41 -5.90 -15.88
C GLY A 30 7.44 -6.70 -15.01
N GLY A 31 7.19 -6.26 -13.78
CA GLY A 31 6.13 -6.78 -12.91
C GLY A 31 4.76 -6.21 -13.31
N ARG A 32 3.69 -6.98 -13.05
CA ARG A 32 2.33 -6.45 -13.14
C ARG A 32 2.05 -5.69 -11.84
N ARG A 33 1.60 -4.43 -11.97
CA ARG A 33 1.02 -3.71 -10.83
C ARG A 33 -0.11 -4.51 -10.22
N ALA A 34 -0.28 -4.38 -8.91
CA ALA A 34 -1.39 -4.97 -8.18
C ALA A 34 -2.73 -4.75 -8.88
N GLU A 35 -3.49 -5.84 -9.03
CA GLU A 35 -4.87 -5.77 -9.48
C GLU A 35 -5.73 -4.94 -8.52
N PRO A 36 -6.81 -4.30 -8.98
CA PRO A 36 -7.65 -3.44 -8.15
C PRO A 36 -8.16 -4.13 -6.86
N ALA A 37 -8.48 -5.43 -6.94
CA ALA A 37 -8.94 -6.21 -5.79
C ALA A 37 -7.83 -6.40 -4.73
N LEU A 38 -6.61 -6.74 -5.17
CA LEU A 38 -5.44 -6.90 -4.32
C LEU A 38 -5.03 -5.58 -3.67
N CYS A 39 -5.10 -4.48 -4.40
CA CYS A 39 -4.89 -3.15 -3.85
C CYS A 39 -5.86 -2.76 -2.73
N ARG A 40 -7.15 -3.07 -2.89
CA ARG A 40 -8.15 -2.84 -1.84
C ARG A 40 -7.83 -3.69 -0.61
N ALA A 41 -7.49 -4.96 -0.82
CA ALA A 41 -7.08 -5.84 0.27
C ALA A 41 -5.83 -5.34 1.00
N LEU A 42 -4.86 -4.74 0.28
CA LEU A 42 -3.68 -4.12 0.88
C LEU A 42 -4.05 -2.91 1.74
N VAL A 43 -4.87 -1.98 1.23
CA VAL A 43 -5.34 -0.84 2.03
C VAL A 43 -6.07 -1.30 3.28
N GLN A 44 -6.94 -2.30 3.15
CA GLN A 44 -7.68 -2.86 4.28
C GLN A 44 -6.71 -3.43 5.32
N ALA A 45 -5.80 -4.32 4.90
CA ALA A 45 -4.81 -4.91 5.79
C ALA A 45 -3.89 -3.87 6.45
N MET A 46 -3.48 -2.83 5.71
CA MET A 46 -2.65 -1.74 6.23
C MET A 46 -3.40 -0.87 7.23
N SER A 47 -4.68 -0.62 6.98
CA SER A 47 -5.54 0.14 7.90
C SER A 47 -5.81 -0.64 9.19
N GLU A 48 -5.89 -1.97 9.12
CA GLU A 48 -6.04 -2.84 10.28
C GLU A 48 -4.73 -3.00 11.09
N LEU A 49 -3.61 -3.22 10.41
CA LEU A 49 -2.34 -3.62 11.05
C LEU A 49 -1.40 -2.44 11.34
N ALA A 50 -1.58 -1.32 10.66
CA ALA A 50 -0.80 -0.09 10.84
C ALA A 50 -1.73 1.15 10.76
N PRO A 51 -2.70 1.27 11.70
CA PRO A 51 -3.76 2.28 11.67
C PRO A 51 -3.28 3.71 11.90
N SER A 52 -2.00 3.89 12.27
CA SER A 52 -1.36 5.20 12.53
C SER A 52 -1.16 6.04 11.26
N HIS A 53 -1.42 5.47 10.08
CA HIS A 53 -1.22 6.09 8.78
C HIS A 53 -2.51 6.16 7.97
N VAL A 54 -2.49 6.96 6.90
CA VAL A 54 -3.60 7.06 5.95
C VAL A 54 -3.15 6.43 4.63
N TYR A 55 -3.90 5.45 4.13
CA TYR A 55 -3.58 4.76 2.88
C TYR A 55 -4.62 5.10 1.81
N ARG A 56 -4.17 5.54 0.63
CA ARG A 56 -5.04 5.92 -0.50
C ARG A 56 -4.64 5.20 -1.77
N ILE A 57 -5.62 4.67 -2.49
CA ILE A 57 -5.42 4.10 -3.83
C ILE A 57 -5.51 5.21 -4.86
N ASN A 58 -4.49 5.37 -5.70
CA ASN A 58 -4.46 6.32 -6.82
C ASN A 58 -5.10 7.71 -6.48
N PRO A 59 -4.63 8.43 -5.45
CA PRO A 59 -5.23 9.71 -5.09
C PRO A 59 -5.01 10.75 -6.21
N ASP A 60 -6.09 11.45 -6.58
CA ASP A 60 -6.07 12.59 -7.50
C ASP A 60 -6.81 13.78 -6.85
N PRO A 61 -6.15 14.94 -6.62
CA PRO A 61 -4.73 15.21 -6.87
C PRO A 61 -3.80 14.43 -5.92
N GLU A 62 -2.56 14.20 -6.37
CA GLU A 62 -1.54 13.53 -5.56
C GLU A 62 -1.18 14.39 -4.32
N PRO A 63 -1.23 13.83 -3.09
CA PRO A 63 -0.90 14.61 -1.90
C PRO A 63 0.61 14.96 -1.92
N PRO A 64 1.00 16.21 -1.65
CA PRO A 64 2.36 16.71 -1.86
C PRO A 64 3.44 16.05 -0.98
N ARG A 65 3.05 15.28 0.05
CA ARG A 65 3.96 14.57 0.96
C ARG A 65 3.60 13.07 1.10
N ALA A 66 2.82 12.52 0.16
CA ALA A 66 2.46 11.11 0.22
C ALA A 66 3.66 10.22 -0.10
N LEU A 67 3.95 9.28 0.79
CA LEU A 67 4.94 8.23 0.54
C LEU A 67 4.34 7.19 -0.41
N ARG A 68 5.14 6.69 -1.34
CA ARG A 68 4.69 5.70 -2.32
C ARG A 68 4.90 4.28 -1.78
N LEU A 69 3.82 3.51 -1.74
CA LEU A 69 3.84 2.09 -1.38
C LEU A 69 3.52 1.29 -2.64
N ASP A 70 4.56 0.78 -3.30
CA ASP A 70 4.39 -0.04 -4.50
C ASP A 70 4.17 -1.50 -4.10
N PHE A 71 3.21 -2.14 -4.76
CA PHE A 71 3.03 -3.58 -4.67
C PHE A 71 3.07 -4.19 -6.06
N GLU A 72 3.88 -5.23 -6.18
CA GLU A 72 4.11 -5.96 -7.41
C GLU A 72 3.88 -7.44 -7.16
N MET A 73 3.23 -8.11 -8.11
CA MET A 73 3.14 -9.56 -8.09
C MET A 73 3.84 -10.11 -9.32
N ALA A 74 4.91 -10.86 -9.08
CA ALA A 74 5.65 -11.57 -10.10
C ALA A 74 4.85 -12.80 -10.58
N PRO A 75 5.06 -13.24 -11.83
CA PRO A 75 4.31 -14.34 -12.44
C PRO A 75 4.54 -15.70 -11.76
N ASP A 76 5.64 -15.85 -11.03
CA ASP A 76 5.96 -17.00 -10.19
C ASP A 76 5.15 -17.06 -8.89
N GLY A 77 4.30 -16.05 -8.62
CA GLY A 77 3.53 -15.92 -7.40
C GLY A 77 4.24 -15.13 -6.30
N THR A 78 5.42 -14.57 -6.54
CA THR A 78 6.13 -13.75 -5.56
C THR A 78 5.52 -12.36 -5.47
N ALA A 79 5.00 -12.01 -4.30
CA ALA A 79 4.46 -10.69 -3.97
C ALA A 79 5.54 -9.83 -3.31
N CYS A 80 5.79 -8.65 -3.86
CA CYS A 80 6.75 -7.68 -3.37
C CYS A 80 6.03 -6.39 -2.96
N LEU A 81 6.21 -5.97 -1.71
CA LEU A 81 5.78 -4.67 -1.20
C LEU A 81 7.03 -3.81 -1.00
N SER A 82 7.08 -2.66 -1.67
CA SER A 82 8.21 -1.73 -1.65
C SER A 82 7.76 -0.37 -1.12
N TRP A 83 8.60 0.24 -0.30
CA TRP A 83 8.37 1.56 0.31
C TRP A 83 9.69 2.34 0.44
N PRO A 84 9.66 3.65 0.71
CA PRO A 84 10.87 4.44 0.91
C PRO A 84 11.65 3.90 2.11
N GLY A 85 12.86 3.37 1.88
CA GLY A 85 13.70 2.79 2.92
C GLY A 85 13.57 1.27 3.10
N GLY A 86 12.81 0.56 2.26
CA GLY A 86 12.84 -0.90 2.28
C GLY A 86 11.86 -1.58 1.32
N LYS A 87 12.08 -2.88 1.12
CA LYS A 87 11.11 -3.75 0.47
C LYS A 87 10.94 -5.06 1.23
N ARG A 88 9.83 -5.75 1.00
CA ARG A 88 9.55 -7.08 1.51
C ARG A 88 8.96 -7.94 0.41
N GLU A 89 9.54 -9.11 0.24
CA GLU A 89 9.06 -10.14 -0.68
C GLU A 89 8.47 -11.31 0.12
N ILE A 90 7.35 -11.85 -0.36
CA ILE A 90 6.75 -13.10 0.12
C ILE A 90 6.32 -13.94 -1.08
N SER A 91 6.47 -15.25 -1.00
CA SER A 91 5.95 -16.16 -2.01
C SER A 91 4.50 -16.52 -1.70
N ARG A 92 3.60 -16.44 -2.70
CA ARG A 92 2.23 -16.94 -2.58
C ARG A 92 2.27 -18.46 -2.45
N ALA A 93 1.86 -18.98 -1.30
CA ALA A 93 1.59 -20.41 -1.16
C ALA A 93 0.34 -20.78 -1.98
N GLY A 94 0.32 -22.00 -2.51
CA GLY A 94 -0.82 -22.51 -3.28
C GLY A 94 -2.13 -22.39 -2.49
N GLY A 95 -3.16 -21.81 -3.11
CA GLY A 95 -4.48 -21.60 -2.50
C GLY A 95 -4.65 -20.31 -1.70
N HIS A 96 -3.59 -19.51 -1.48
CA HIS A 96 -3.78 -18.18 -0.87
C HIS A 96 -4.54 -17.25 -1.81
N THR A 97 -5.55 -16.57 -1.28
CA THR A 97 -6.27 -15.46 -1.92
C THR A 97 -5.47 -14.16 -1.85
N ASP A 98 -5.80 -13.19 -2.70
CA ASP A 98 -5.15 -11.87 -2.70
C ASP A 98 -5.25 -11.18 -1.33
N THR A 99 -6.40 -11.35 -0.64
CA THR A 99 -6.60 -10.85 0.72
C THR A 99 -5.65 -11.49 1.73
N GLN A 100 -5.42 -12.80 1.65
CA GLN A 100 -4.49 -13.47 2.54
C GLN A 100 -3.05 -13.01 2.30
N ILE A 101 -2.64 -12.87 1.04
CA ILE A 101 -1.30 -12.39 0.68
C ILE A 101 -1.10 -10.96 1.18
N ALA A 102 -2.06 -10.08 0.92
CA ALA A 102 -2.05 -8.69 1.39
C ALA A 102 -1.90 -8.64 2.92
N ARG A 103 -2.65 -9.43 3.66
CA ARG A 103 -2.53 -9.50 5.12
C ARG A 103 -1.16 -10.03 5.57
N ILE A 104 -0.64 -11.07 4.93
CA ILE A 104 0.67 -11.66 5.28
C ILE A 104 1.80 -10.67 5.03
N ILE A 105 1.83 -10.04 3.85
CA ILE A 105 2.92 -9.12 3.48
C ILE A 105 2.90 -7.89 4.37
N VAL A 106 1.70 -7.39 4.69
CA VAL A 106 1.52 -6.25 5.58
C VAL A 106 1.86 -6.63 7.01
N ALA A 107 1.42 -7.76 7.54
CA ALA A 107 1.78 -8.18 8.90
C ALA A 107 3.30 -8.33 9.07
N LYS A 108 4.01 -8.79 8.04
CA LYS A 108 5.47 -8.91 8.03
C LYS A 108 6.20 -7.57 7.81
N SER A 109 5.50 -6.53 7.35
CA SER A 109 6.07 -5.23 6.98
C SER A 109 5.59 -4.06 7.86
N GLY A 110 4.45 -4.18 8.53
CA GLY A 110 3.74 -3.13 9.26
C GLY A 110 4.62 -2.47 10.32
N LYS A 111 5.32 -3.26 11.14
CA LYS A 111 6.28 -2.74 12.13
C LYS A 111 7.44 -1.94 11.54
N LYS A 112 7.82 -2.17 10.28
CA LYS A 112 8.84 -1.38 9.59
C LYS A 112 8.24 -0.09 9.03
N LEU A 113 7.00 -0.14 8.56
CA LEU A 113 6.26 1.02 8.07
C LEU A 113 5.94 2.01 9.19
N GLU A 114 5.67 1.52 10.41
CA GLU A 114 5.48 2.35 11.62
C GLU A 114 6.73 3.06 12.11
N LYS A 115 7.92 2.56 11.75
CA LYS A 115 9.21 3.13 12.17
C LYS A 115 9.77 4.16 11.20
N LEU A 116 9.17 4.29 10.02
CA LEU A 116 9.60 5.25 9.01
C LEU A 116 9.13 6.63 9.34
#